data_AF-A0A6B9VJW2-F1
#
_entry.id   AF-A0A6B9VJW2-F1
#
_cell.length_a   1.000
_cell.length_b   1.000
_cell.length_c   1.000
_cell.angle_alpha   90.00
_cell.angle_beta   90.00
_cell.angle_gamma   90.00
#
_symmetry.space_group_name_H-M   'P 1'
#
loop_
_entity.id
_entity.type
_entity.pdbx_description
1 polymer ?
#
loop_
_entity_poly.entity_id
_entity_poly.type
_entity_poly.pdbx_seq_one_letter_code
_entity_poly.pdbx_strand_id
1 'polypeptide(L)'
;AVGDVLSLSVSSPKHLEKVGLLKDFKFDEEAQINQLLNMALDKMAFLPFAYTVDKYRWGVFRGEISPADYNCKFWEMRAQYGGVEPPVDRSEKDFDPPAKYHISADVEYLRYLVSFIIQFQFHQAVCEKAGQFEPNNPEKTLLNCDIYQSAEAGNAFKAMLQMGSSKPWPDAMEVLTGQRKMDAGPLIEYFRPLSEWLVKKNKELGAYVGWEKSTKCVKN
;
A
#
# COMPACT_ATOMS: atom_id res chain seq x y z
N ALA A 1 5.45 7.53 2.74
CA ALA A 1 4.33 8.45 2.43
C ALA A 1 4.80 9.61 1.57
N VAL A 2 5.65 10.51 2.08
CA VAL A 2 6.13 11.68 1.32
C VAL A 2 6.77 11.29 -0.01
N GLY A 3 7.82 10.44 0.03
CA GLY A 3 8.46 9.93 -1.19
C GLY A 3 7.49 9.12 -2.05
N ASP A 4 6.65 8.28 -1.44
CA ASP A 4 5.71 7.44 -2.17
C ASP A 4 4.68 8.25 -2.98
N VAL A 5 4.25 9.42 -2.50
CA VAL A 5 3.37 10.30 -3.29
C VAL A 5 4.07 10.77 -4.56
N LEU A 6 5.35 11.14 -4.47
CA LEU A 6 6.13 11.48 -5.65
C LEU A 6 6.26 10.26 -6.58
N SER A 7 6.49 9.07 -6.01
CA SER A 7 6.56 7.82 -6.77
C SER A 7 5.23 7.48 -7.48
N LEU A 8 4.08 7.80 -6.89
CA LEU A 8 2.78 7.63 -7.54
C LEU A 8 2.69 8.47 -8.82
N SER A 9 3.09 9.74 -8.77
CA SER A 9 3.18 10.56 -10.00
C SER A 9 4.20 10.04 -11.00
N VAL A 10 5.41 9.67 -10.53
CA VAL A 10 6.47 9.13 -11.39
C VAL A 10 6.05 7.84 -12.10
N SER A 11 5.21 7.02 -11.46
CA SER A 11 4.71 5.75 -12.03
C SER A 11 3.63 5.92 -13.09
N SER A 12 3.11 7.14 -13.29
CA SER A 12 2.09 7.39 -14.31
C SER A 12 2.69 7.36 -15.72
N PRO A 13 1.97 6.82 -16.73
CA PRO A 13 2.36 6.94 -18.13
C PRO A 13 2.63 8.37 -18.55
N LYS A 14 1.80 9.31 -18.07
CA LYS A 14 1.97 10.75 -18.29
C LYS A 14 3.37 11.26 -17.90
N HIS A 15 3.86 10.88 -16.72
CA HIS A 15 5.18 11.29 -16.29
C HIS A 15 6.29 10.58 -17.07
N LEU A 16 6.17 9.26 -17.26
CA LEU A 16 7.17 8.46 -17.97
C LEU A 16 7.37 8.88 -19.43
N GLU A 17 6.29 9.28 -20.11
CA GLU A 17 6.36 9.89 -21.45
C GLU A 17 7.05 11.25 -21.41
N LYS A 18 6.68 12.10 -20.45
CA LYS A 18 7.26 13.45 -20.28
C LYS A 18 8.78 13.42 -20.08
N VAL A 19 9.31 12.40 -19.41
CA VAL A 19 10.76 12.21 -19.20
C VAL A 19 11.43 11.28 -20.23
N GLY A 20 10.69 10.79 -21.22
CA GLY A 20 11.22 9.99 -22.34
C GLY A 20 11.54 8.53 -22.01
N LEU A 21 11.03 8.00 -20.89
CA LEU A 21 11.18 6.60 -20.48
C LEU A 21 10.07 5.68 -21.01
N LEU A 22 8.95 6.25 -21.44
CA LEU A 22 7.87 5.57 -22.14
C LEU A 22 7.68 6.20 -23.53
N LYS A 23 7.57 5.37 -24.57
CA LYS A 23 7.47 5.80 -25.97
C LYS A 23 6.34 5.07 -26.65
N ASP A 24 5.67 5.75 -27.59
CA ASP A 24 4.63 5.18 -28.45
C ASP A 24 3.51 4.46 -27.67
N PHE A 25 3.17 4.98 -26.48
CA PHE A 25 2.22 4.34 -25.59
C PHE A 25 0.82 4.88 -25.79
N LYS A 26 -0.14 3.97 -25.88
CA LYS A 26 -1.56 4.29 -26.00
C LYS A 26 -2.24 3.90 -24.69
N PHE A 27 -2.77 4.90 -23.99
CA PHE A 27 -3.42 4.69 -22.70
C PHE A 27 -4.92 4.38 -22.84
N ASP A 28 -5.23 3.23 -23.46
CA ASP A 28 -6.59 2.70 -23.55
C ASP A 28 -7.00 1.88 -22.31
N GLU A 29 -8.22 1.34 -22.32
CA GLU A 29 -8.81 0.66 -21.16
C GLU A 29 -7.99 -0.56 -20.69
N GLU A 30 -7.46 -1.35 -21.62
CA GLU A 30 -6.61 -2.50 -21.27
C GLU A 30 -5.30 -2.05 -20.62
N ALA A 31 -4.68 -1.00 -21.16
CA ALA A 31 -3.48 -0.41 -20.58
C ALA A 31 -3.72 0.15 -19.17
N GLN A 32 -4.88 0.79 -18.94
CA GLN A 32 -5.30 1.28 -17.62
C GLN A 32 -5.44 0.12 -16.61
N ILE A 33 -6.10 -0.97 -16.99
CA ILE A 33 -6.23 -2.15 -16.13
C ILE A 33 -4.85 -2.77 -15.85
N ASN A 34 -3.98 -2.90 -16.85
CA ASN A 34 -2.63 -3.41 -16.66
C ASN A 34 -1.81 -2.55 -15.69
N GLN A 35 -1.90 -1.22 -15.82
CA GLN A 35 -1.23 -0.30 -14.89
C GLN A 35 -1.79 -0.43 -13.48
N LEU A 36 -3.11 -0.43 -13.32
CA LEU A 36 -3.75 -0.58 -12.01
C LEU A 36 -3.39 -1.92 -11.37
N LEU A 37 -3.37 -3.01 -12.14
CA LEU A 37 -2.98 -4.33 -11.65
C LEU A 37 -1.54 -4.34 -11.16
N ASN A 38 -0.61 -3.78 -11.96
CA ASN A 38 0.79 -3.66 -11.56
C ASN A 38 0.94 -2.84 -10.27
N MET A 39 0.20 -1.74 -10.14
CA MET A 39 0.17 -0.93 -8.92
C MET A 39 -0.45 -1.67 -7.73
N ALA A 40 -1.47 -2.49 -7.95
CA ALA A 40 -2.12 -3.25 -6.89
C ALA A 40 -1.22 -4.38 -6.34
N LEU A 41 -0.41 -4.99 -7.20
CA LEU A 41 0.58 -5.99 -6.78
C LEU A 41 1.63 -5.40 -5.82
N ASP A 42 1.96 -4.12 -5.95
CA ASP A 42 2.84 -3.43 -5.00
C ASP A 42 2.05 -2.87 -3.80
N LYS A 43 0.96 -2.13 -4.04
CA LYS A 43 0.27 -1.36 -2.99
C LYS A 43 -0.75 -2.18 -2.21
N MET A 44 -1.62 -2.92 -2.88
CA MET A 44 -2.71 -3.66 -2.22
C MET A 44 -2.21 -4.95 -1.57
N ALA A 45 -1.36 -5.72 -2.27
CA ALA A 45 -0.80 -6.96 -1.72
C ALA A 45 0.10 -6.72 -0.49
N PHE A 46 0.69 -5.53 -0.37
CA PHE A 46 1.56 -5.17 0.74
C PHE A 46 0.83 -4.87 2.06
N LEU A 47 -0.42 -4.39 2.01
CA LEU A 47 -1.18 -4.02 3.22
C LEU A 47 -1.31 -5.16 4.25
N PRO A 48 -1.76 -6.38 3.88
CA PRO A 48 -1.81 -7.49 4.83
C PRO A 48 -0.41 -7.91 5.28
N PHE A 49 0.61 -7.84 4.42
CA PHE A 49 1.99 -8.08 4.81
C PHE A 49 2.42 -7.13 5.94
N ALA A 50 2.30 -5.82 5.73
CA ALA A 50 2.71 -4.82 6.70
C ALA A 50 1.97 -4.94 8.03
N TYR A 51 0.66 -5.22 7.98
CA TYR A 51 -0.14 -5.44 9.19
C TYR A 51 0.35 -6.63 10.02
N THR A 52 0.64 -7.77 9.36
CA THR A 52 1.06 -8.98 10.09
C THR A 52 2.41 -8.87 10.77
N VAL A 53 3.35 -8.06 10.25
CA VAL A 53 4.68 -7.88 10.86
C VAL A 53 4.56 -7.35 12.29
N ASP A 54 3.79 -6.28 12.48
CA ASP A 54 3.62 -5.70 13.82
C ASP A 54 2.57 -6.42 14.65
N LYS A 55 1.53 -6.99 14.02
CA LYS A 55 0.61 -7.87 14.74
C LYS A 55 1.35 -9.03 15.41
N TYR A 56 2.29 -9.65 14.68
CA TYR A 56 3.15 -10.71 15.21
C TYR A 56 4.00 -10.20 16.37
N ARG A 57 4.75 -9.11 16.17
CA ARG A 57 5.62 -8.55 17.22
C ARG A 57 4.84 -8.13 18.46
N TRP A 58 3.67 -7.52 18.31
CA TRP A 58 2.82 -7.16 19.45
C TRP A 58 2.34 -8.39 20.21
N GLY A 59 1.98 -9.47 19.52
CA GLY A 59 1.63 -10.73 20.17
C GLY A 59 2.79 -11.28 21.01
N VAL A 60 4.02 -11.21 20.49
CA VAL A 60 5.23 -11.55 21.25
C VAL A 60 5.45 -10.61 22.44
N PHE A 61 5.42 -9.29 22.22
CA PHE A 61 5.68 -8.27 23.24
C PHE A 61 4.66 -8.30 24.39
N ARG A 62 3.40 -8.67 24.11
CA ARG A 62 2.34 -8.80 25.12
C ARG A 62 2.34 -10.16 25.82
N GLY A 63 3.19 -11.09 25.41
CA GLY A 63 3.20 -12.47 25.93
C GLY A 63 2.02 -13.33 25.45
N GLU A 64 1.26 -12.87 24.45
CA GLU A 64 0.16 -13.63 23.82
C GLU A 64 0.70 -14.77 22.95
N ILE A 65 1.93 -14.64 22.44
CA ILE A 65 2.65 -15.66 21.70
C ILE A 65 3.81 -16.14 22.58
N SER A 66 3.80 -17.42 22.96
CA SER A 66 4.87 -18.01 23.75
C SER A 66 6.10 -18.31 22.89
N PRO A 67 7.32 -18.38 23.47
CA PRO A 67 8.53 -18.76 22.74
C PRO A 67 8.42 -20.11 22.02
N ALA A 68 7.61 -21.04 22.53
CA ALA A 68 7.37 -22.35 21.92
C ALA A 68 6.48 -22.28 20.66
N ASP A 69 5.88 -21.12 20.37
CA ASP A 69 4.95 -20.91 19.26
C ASP A 69 5.41 -19.81 18.29
N TYR A 70 6.64 -19.31 18.44
CA TYR A 70 7.11 -18.12 17.73
C TYR A 70 7.07 -18.29 16.21
N ASN A 71 7.47 -19.43 15.68
CA ASN A 71 7.60 -19.60 14.23
C ASN A 71 6.25 -19.92 13.59
N CYS A 72 5.49 -20.85 14.16
CA CYS A 72 4.20 -21.22 13.56
C CYS A 72 3.15 -20.14 13.74
N LYS A 73 3.20 -19.30 14.80
CA LYS A 73 2.32 -18.13 14.87
C LYS A 73 2.66 -17.06 13.84
N PHE A 74 3.94 -16.90 13.50
CA PHE A 74 4.32 -16.03 12.39
C PHE A 74 3.67 -16.51 11.08
N TRP A 75 3.88 -17.77 10.70
CA TRP A 75 3.31 -18.32 9.46
C TRP A 75 1.78 -18.41 9.47
N GLU A 76 1.16 -18.70 10.61
CA GLU A 76 -0.30 -18.66 10.78
C GLU A 76 -0.85 -17.26 10.43
N MET A 77 -0.22 -16.19 10.91
CA MET A 77 -0.62 -14.83 10.56
C MET A 77 -0.37 -14.51 9.08
N ARG A 78 0.76 -14.95 8.51
CA ARG A 78 1.06 -14.76 7.08
C ARG A 78 0.00 -15.41 6.19
N ALA A 79 -0.40 -16.63 6.53
CA ALA A 79 -1.46 -17.36 5.82
C ALA A 79 -2.84 -16.71 6.04
N GLN A 80 -3.20 -16.38 7.29
CA GLN A 80 -4.53 -15.84 7.61
C GLN A 80 -4.83 -14.51 6.90
N TYR A 81 -3.87 -13.59 6.87
CA TYR A 81 -4.10 -12.25 6.33
C TYR A 81 -3.62 -12.10 4.88
N GLY A 82 -2.58 -12.84 4.49
CA GLY A 82 -1.93 -12.71 3.18
C GLY A 82 -2.16 -13.86 2.21
N GLY A 83 -2.71 -15.00 2.66
CA GLY A 83 -2.95 -16.16 1.79
C GLY A 83 -1.67 -16.77 1.21
N VAL A 84 -0.53 -16.64 1.90
CA VAL A 84 0.76 -17.18 1.47
C VAL A 84 1.34 -18.11 2.52
N GLU A 85 2.12 -19.10 2.06
CA GLU A 85 2.75 -20.10 2.90
C GLU A 85 4.22 -20.38 2.50
N PRO A 86 5.02 -20.98 3.39
CA PRO A 86 6.36 -21.45 3.06
C PRO A 86 6.36 -22.47 1.90
N PRO A 87 7.44 -22.50 1.08
CA PRO A 87 7.56 -23.48 0.00
C PRO A 87 7.86 -24.91 0.49
N VAL A 88 8.32 -25.06 1.73
CA VAL A 88 8.63 -26.33 2.40
C VAL A 88 8.13 -26.30 3.82
N ASP A 89 7.92 -27.47 4.42
CA ASP A 89 7.47 -27.55 5.81
C ASP A 89 8.49 -26.90 6.75
N ARG A 90 7.99 -26.06 7.65
CA ARG A 90 8.73 -25.39 8.73
C ARG A 90 8.29 -25.97 10.07
N SER A 91 9.06 -25.70 11.11
CA SER A 91 8.71 -26.08 12.48
C SER A 91 9.18 -25.04 13.48
N GLU A 92 8.93 -25.27 14.77
CA GLU A 92 9.49 -24.46 15.86
C GLU A 92 11.00 -24.69 16.07
N LYS A 93 11.63 -25.61 15.32
CA LYS A 93 13.10 -25.70 15.21
C LYS A 93 13.68 -24.61 14.32
N ASP A 94 12.84 -23.98 13.50
CA ASP A 94 13.16 -22.82 12.68
C ASP A 94 12.73 -21.53 13.40
N PHE A 95 13.31 -20.39 13.00
CA PHE A 95 12.85 -19.08 13.45
C PHE A 95 12.95 -18.08 12.29
N ASP A 96 11.88 -18.01 11.50
CA ASP A 96 11.82 -17.25 10.25
C ASP A 96 11.56 -15.74 10.37
N PRO A 97 10.90 -15.19 11.42
CA PRO A 97 10.63 -13.74 11.49
C PRO A 97 11.85 -12.84 11.25
N PRO A 98 13.05 -13.09 11.83
CA PRO A 98 14.22 -12.25 11.61
C PRO A 98 14.75 -12.24 10.17
N ALA A 99 14.31 -13.14 9.29
CA ALA A 99 14.64 -13.10 7.86
C ALA A 99 14.12 -11.81 7.19
N LYS A 100 13.18 -11.09 7.82
CA LYS A 100 12.82 -9.72 7.44
C LYS A 100 13.70 -8.72 8.19
N TYR A 101 14.43 -7.89 7.44
CA TYR A 101 15.33 -6.83 7.96
C TYR A 101 14.78 -6.06 9.16
N HIS A 102 13.55 -5.53 9.05
CA HIS A 102 12.96 -4.70 10.10
C HIS A 102 12.68 -5.41 11.42
N ILE A 103 12.52 -6.74 11.39
CA ILE A 103 12.41 -7.54 12.60
C ILE A 103 13.81 -7.68 13.23
N SER A 104 14.83 -8.02 12.45
CA SER A 104 16.23 -8.12 12.94
C SER A 104 16.81 -6.78 13.41
N ALA A 105 16.44 -5.68 12.77
CA ALA A 105 16.96 -4.34 13.04
C ALA A 105 16.09 -3.54 14.01
N ASP A 106 15.08 -4.17 14.63
CA ASP A 106 14.15 -3.54 15.57
C ASP A 106 13.52 -2.23 15.06
N VAL A 107 13.06 -2.26 13.80
CA VAL A 107 12.37 -1.12 13.17
C VAL A 107 10.88 -1.40 13.15
N GLU A 108 10.08 -0.60 13.86
CA GLU A 108 8.61 -0.65 13.83
C GLU A 108 8.07 -0.63 12.38
N TYR A 109 7.02 -1.40 12.07
CA TYR A 109 6.58 -1.67 10.69
C TYR A 109 5.19 -1.10 10.37
N LEU A 110 4.36 -0.80 11.39
CA LEU A 110 3.05 -0.19 11.20
C LEU A 110 3.15 1.16 10.48
N ARG A 111 4.28 1.88 10.60
CA ARG A 111 4.59 3.06 9.77
C ARG A 111 4.35 2.83 8.27
N TYR A 112 4.62 1.63 7.75
CA TYR A 112 4.43 1.32 6.34
C TYR A 112 2.96 1.06 6.02
N LEU A 113 2.21 0.40 6.91
CA LEU A 113 0.76 0.23 6.76
C LEU A 113 0.06 1.59 6.73
N VAL A 114 0.35 2.45 7.72
CA VAL A 114 -0.18 3.82 7.78
C VAL A 114 0.21 4.60 6.53
N SER A 115 1.48 4.52 6.12
CA SER A 115 2.00 5.16 4.91
C SER A 115 1.24 4.76 3.65
N PHE A 116 0.92 3.48 3.47
CA PHE A 116 0.21 2.96 2.29
C PHE A 116 -1.25 3.37 2.23
N ILE A 117 -1.83 3.81 3.35
CA ILE A 117 -3.17 4.40 3.39
C ILE A 117 -3.08 5.92 3.14
N ILE A 118 -2.33 6.65 3.98
CA ILE A 118 -2.31 8.11 3.93
C ILE A 118 -1.63 8.67 2.68
N GLN A 119 -0.74 7.91 2.02
CA GLN A 119 -0.14 8.38 0.77
C GLN A 119 -1.19 8.62 -0.32
N PHE A 120 -2.30 7.88 -0.33
CA PHE A 120 -3.38 8.13 -1.28
C PHE A 120 -4.24 9.33 -0.90
N GLN A 121 -4.45 9.59 0.41
CA GLN A 121 -5.06 10.84 0.87
C GLN A 121 -4.20 12.06 0.47
N PHE A 122 -2.89 11.95 0.66
CA PHE A 122 -1.95 13.00 0.26
C PHE A 122 -1.93 13.17 -1.25
N HIS A 123 -1.80 12.08 -2.00
CA HIS A 123 -1.80 12.07 -3.47
C HIS A 123 -3.05 12.76 -4.02
N GLN A 124 -4.23 12.38 -3.56
CA GLN A 124 -5.47 13.06 -3.94
C GLN A 124 -5.40 14.56 -3.68
N ALA A 125 -5.07 14.97 -2.45
CA ALA A 125 -5.04 16.38 -2.09
C ALA A 125 -4.05 17.20 -2.93
N VAL A 126 -2.87 16.65 -3.26
CA VAL A 126 -1.89 17.36 -4.09
C VAL A 126 -2.21 17.32 -5.56
N CYS A 127 -2.87 16.27 -6.05
CA CYS A 127 -3.40 16.21 -7.41
C CYS A 127 -4.50 17.24 -7.64
N GLU A 128 -5.39 17.45 -6.66
CA GLU A 128 -6.41 18.51 -6.69
C GLU A 128 -5.75 19.89 -6.76
N LYS A 129 -4.77 20.15 -5.89
CA LYS A 129 -4.04 21.44 -5.86
C LYS A 129 -3.22 21.68 -7.13
N ALA A 130 -2.70 20.63 -7.77
CA ALA A 130 -2.01 20.70 -9.04
C ALA A 130 -2.97 20.82 -10.25
N GLY A 131 -4.29 20.78 -10.04
CA GLY A 131 -5.29 20.77 -11.10
C GLY A 131 -5.27 19.51 -11.98
N GLN A 132 -4.66 18.42 -11.48
CA GLN A 132 -4.45 17.15 -12.17
C GLN A 132 -5.53 16.10 -11.84
N PHE A 133 -6.29 16.30 -10.77
CA PHE A 133 -7.42 15.46 -10.40
C PHE A 133 -8.69 16.31 -10.23
N GLU A 134 -9.80 15.78 -10.72
CA GLU A 134 -11.13 16.33 -10.52
C GLU A 134 -12.13 15.18 -10.41
N PRO A 135 -12.96 15.14 -9.35
CA PRO A 135 -13.97 14.10 -9.20
C PRO A 135 -14.89 14.02 -10.42
N ASN A 136 -15.15 12.81 -10.91
CA ASN A 136 -16.00 12.53 -12.07
C ASN A 136 -15.48 13.06 -13.43
N ASN A 137 -14.22 13.49 -13.51
CA ASN A 137 -13.59 13.86 -14.78
C ASN A 137 -12.71 12.69 -15.29
N PRO A 138 -13.07 12.03 -16.41
CA PRO A 138 -12.32 10.90 -16.94
C PRO A 138 -10.92 11.27 -17.46
N GLU A 139 -10.66 12.55 -17.73
CA GLU A 139 -9.34 13.04 -18.17
C GLU A 139 -8.42 13.37 -16.99
N LYS A 140 -8.98 13.54 -15.78
CA LYS A 140 -8.27 13.96 -14.56
C LYS A 140 -8.48 12.96 -13.43
N THR A 141 -7.96 11.75 -13.62
CA THR A 141 -8.02 10.67 -12.64
C THR A 141 -6.79 10.63 -11.73
N LEU A 142 -6.91 10.03 -10.54
CA LEU A 142 -5.77 9.84 -9.64
C LEU A 142 -4.68 8.95 -10.26
N LEU A 143 -5.07 7.99 -11.11
CA LEU A 143 -4.18 7.06 -11.82
C LEU A 143 -3.20 7.78 -12.75
N ASN A 144 -3.66 8.85 -13.40
CA ASN A 144 -2.87 9.58 -14.40
C ASN A 144 -2.41 10.97 -13.90
N CYS A 145 -2.47 11.20 -12.58
CA CYS A 145 -2.03 12.44 -11.97
C CYS A 145 -0.49 12.52 -11.92
N ASP A 146 0.07 13.58 -12.51
CA ASP A 146 1.48 13.95 -12.40
C ASP A 146 1.63 15.34 -11.78
N ILE A 147 2.14 15.41 -10.55
CA ILE A 147 2.36 16.68 -9.83
C ILE A 147 3.71 17.35 -10.14
N TYR A 148 4.50 16.79 -11.07
CA TYR A 148 5.79 17.36 -11.47
C TYR A 148 5.63 18.82 -11.94
N GLN A 149 6.47 19.71 -11.40
CA GLN A 149 6.47 21.17 -11.64
C GLN A 149 5.24 21.93 -11.08
N SER A 150 4.42 21.35 -10.21
CA SER A 150 3.39 22.10 -9.49
C SER A 150 3.97 22.77 -8.23
N ALA A 151 4.10 24.10 -8.28
CA ALA A 151 4.50 24.89 -7.12
C ALA A 151 3.42 24.85 -6.01
N GLU A 152 2.15 24.75 -6.40
CA GLU A 152 0.99 24.66 -5.51
C GLU A 152 1.03 23.38 -4.68
N ALA A 153 1.25 22.22 -5.31
CA ALA A 153 1.44 20.95 -4.63
C ALA A 153 2.67 20.99 -3.70
N GLY A 154 3.79 21.55 -4.19
CA GLY A 154 5.02 21.71 -3.40
C GLY A 154 4.84 22.60 -2.17
N ASN A 155 4.13 23.71 -2.30
CA ASN A 155 3.83 24.62 -1.19
C ASN A 155 2.93 23.96 -0.14
N ALA A 156 1.95 23.16 -0.56
CA ALA A 156 1.11 22.41 0.36
C ALA A 156 1.90 21.35 1.14
N PHE A 157 2.75 20.57 0.46
CA PHE A 157 3.67 19.65 1.12
C PHE A 157 4.60 20.36 2.10
N LYS A 158 5.22 21.45 1.67
CA LYS A 158 6.12 22.25 2.52
C LYS A 158 5.41 22.71 3.79
N ALA A 159 4.18 23.21 3.70
CA ALA A 159 3.42 23.67 4.86
C ALA A 159 3.21 22.55 5.89
N MET A 160 2.83 21.35 5.46
CA MET A 160 2.71 20.19 6.35
C MET A 160 4.07 19.76 6.92
N LEU A 161 5.09 19.63 6.08
CA LEU A 161 6.39 19.06 6.48
C LEU A 161 7.19 19.97 7.41
N GLN A 162 7.06 21.29 7.26
CA GLN A 162 7.70 22.27 8.15
C GLN A 162 7.21 22.18 9.60
N MET A 163 6.03 21.60 9.83
CA MET A 163 5.50 21.40 11.19
C MET A 163 6.30 20.35 11.97
N GLY A 164 6.98 19.42 11.29
CA GLY A 164 7.69 18.31 11.93
C GLY A 164 6.81 17.57 12.93
N SER A 165 7.30 17.39 14.16
CA SER A 165 6.53 16.81 15.28
C SER A 165 6.01 17.86 16.28
N SER A 166 5.91 19.13 15.89
CA SER A 166 5.50 20.23 16.78
C SER A 166 4.01 20.21 17.15
N LYS A 167 3.20 19.48 16.39
CA LYS A 167 1.76 19.31 16.58
C LYS A 167 1.36 17.84 16.47
N PRO A 168 0.23 17.43 17.08
CA PRO A 168 -0.38 16.14 16.78
C PRO A 168 -0.59 15.95 15.27
N TRP A 169 -0.39 14.73 14.78
CA TRP A 169 -0.49 14.42 13.35
C TRP A 169 -1.81 14.84 12.66
N PRO A 170 -2.99 14.88 13.31
CA PRO A 170 -4.21 15.35 12.66
C PRO A 170 -4.11 16.81 12.18
N ASP A 171 -3.37 17.65 12.91
CA ASP A 171 -3.17 19.06 12.54
C ASP A 171 -2.27 19.17 11.29
N ALA A 172 -1.24 18.33 11.21
CA ALA A 172 -0.38 18.27 10.03
C ALA A 172 -1.14 17.74 8.80
N MET A 173 -1.97 16.70 8.97
CA MET A 173 -2.80 16.17 7.89
C MET A 173 -3.79 17.22 7.37
N GLU A 174 -4.43 17.97 8.27
CA GLU A 174 -5.40 19.00 7.90
C GLU A 174 -4.80 20.11 7.04
N VAL A 175 -3.55 20.50 7.30
CA VAL A 175 -2.85 21.51 6.49
C VAL A 175 -2.70 21.07 5.03
N LEU A 176 -2.48 19.78 4.77
CA LEU A 176 -2.34 19.26 3.41
C LEU A 176 -3.69 18.92 2.77
N THR A 177 -4.53 18.18 3.48
CA THR A 177 -5.72 17.52 2.92
C THR A 177 -7.04 18.16 3.34
N GLY A 178 -7.05 19.03 4.33
CA GLY A 178 -8.27 19.52 5.00
C GLY A 178 -8.95 18.46 5.89
N GLN A 179 -8.37 17.26 6.02
CA GLN A 179 -8.92 16.16 6.80
C GLN A 179 -8.10 15.94 8.08
N ARG A 180 -8.76 15.48 9.15
CA ARG A 180 -8.14 15.21 10.46
C ARG A 180 -8.05 13.73 10.80
N LYS A 181 -8.40 12.84 9.86
CA LYS A 181 -8.49 11.38 10.08
C LYS A 181 -7.79 10.63 8.96
N MET A 182 -7.14 9.53 9.32
CA MET A 182 -6.70 8.54 8.35
C MET A 182 -7.94 7.90 7.71
N ASP A 183 -7.95 7.85 6.39
CA ASP A 183 -9.06 7.35 5.57
C ASP A 183 -8.54 6.51 4.41
N ALA A 184 -9.15 5.34 4.22
CA ALA A 184 -8.85 4.45 3.10
C ALA A 184 -9.65 4.79 1.83
N GLY A 185 -10.60 5.72 1.91
CA GLY A 185 -11.42 6.17 0.77
C GLY A 185 -10.62 6.44 -0.50
N PRO A 186 -9.57 7.29 -0.47
CA PRO A 186 -8.78 7.62 -1.67
C PRO A 186 -8.00 6.43 -2.26
N LEU A 187 -7.53 5.52 -1.41
CA LEU A 187 -6.89 4.28 -1.84
C LEU A 187 -7.91 3.37 -2.55
N ILE A 188 -9.10 3.21 -1.96
CA ILE A 188 -10.19 2.40 -2.54
C ILE A 188 -10.67 3.00 -3.86
N GLU A 189 -10.82 4.33 -3.94
CA GLU A 189 -11.15 5.05 -5.17
C GLU A 189 -10.13 4.77 -6.27
N TYR A 190 -8.84 4.90 -5.96
CA TYR A 190 -7.76 4.67 -6.92
C TYR A 190 -7.84 3.28 -7.58
N PHE A 191 -8.15 2.25 -6.79
CA PHE A 191 -8.21 0.86 -7.26
C PHE A 191 -9.63 0.38 -7.64
N ARG A 192 -10.66 1.23 -7.56
CA ARG A 192 -12.04 0.82 -7.87
C ARG A 192 -12.19 0.22 -9.28
N PRO A 193 -11.66 0.84 -10.36
CA PRO A 193 -11.82 0.28 -11.71
C PRO A 193 -11.22 -1.12 -11.83
N LEU A 194 -10.08 -1.37 -11.17
CA LEU A 194 -9.46 -2.69 -11.13
C LEU A 194 -10.29 -3.69 -10.33
N SER A 195 -10.81 -3.29 -9.17
CA SER A 195 -11.65 -4.16 -8.34
C SER A 195 -12.88 -4.63 -9.11
N GLU A 196 -13.57 -3.72 -9.79
CA GLU A 196 -14.74 -4.05 -10.61
C GLU A 196 -14.39 -5.01 -11.76
N TRP A 197 -13.28 -4.73 -12.44
CA TRP A 197 -12.78 -5.60 -13.51
C TRP A 197 -12.41 -7.00 -13.00
N LEU A 198 -11.68 -7.10 -11.88
CA LEU A 198 -11.26 -8.38 -11.29
C LEU A 198 -12.45 -9.22 -10.81
N VAL A 199 -13.46 -8.60 -10.19
CA VAL A 199 -14.67 -9.32 -9.75
C VAL A 199 -15.38 -9.97 -10.95
N LYS A 200 -15.55 -9.22 -12.04
CA LYS A 200 -16.12 -9.75 -13.28
C LYS A 200 -15.23 -10.85 -13.86
N LYS A 201 -13.92 -10.59 -13.98
CA LYS A 201 -13.00 -11.51 -14.65
C LYS A 201 -12.80 -12.82 -13.90
N ASN A 202 -12.70 -12.78 -12.57
CA ASN A 202 -12.61 -13.98 -11.76
C ASN A 202 -13.86 -14.85 -11.87
N LYS A 203 -15.05 -14.22 -11.94
CA LYS A 203 -16.31 -14.94 -12.16
C LYS A 203 -16.36 -15.60 -13.55
N GLU A 204 -15.91 -14.90 -14.59
CA GLU A 204 -15.83 -15.45 -15.95
C GLU A 204 -14.88 -16.65 -16.04
N LEU A 205 -13.73 -16.58 -15.36
CA LEU A 205 -12.72 -17.63 -15.37
C LEU A 205 -13.02 -18.79 -14.41
N GLY A 206 -14.01 -18.64 -13.52
CA GLY A 206 -14.25 -19.60 -12.45
C GLY A 206 -13.09 -19.66 -11.44
N ALA A 207 -12.35 -18.55 -11.27
CA ALA A 207 -11.24 -18.48 -10.34
C ALA A 207 -11.74 -18.58 -8.89
N TYR A 208 -11.15 -19.49 -8.11
CA TYR A 208 -11.47 -19.65 -6.69
C TYR A 208 -10.96 -18.44 -5.89
N VAL A 209 -11.80 -17.92 -4.99
CA VAL A 209 -11.47 -16.79 -4.10
C VAL A 209 -11.47 -17.28 -2.65
N GLY A 210 -10.34 -17.06 -1.98
CA GLY A 210 -10.07 -17.58 -0.65
C GLY A 210 -8.97 -18.64 -0.69
N TRP A 211 -8.68 -19.24 0.46
CA TRP A 211 -7.68 -20.29 0.61
C TRP A 211 -7.98 -21.12 1.84
N GLU A 212 -7.47 -22.35 1.85
CA GLU A 212 -7.51 -23.23 3.02
C GLU A 212 -6.44 -22.84 4.05
N LYS A 213 -6.59 -23.33 5.27
CA LYS A 213 -5.59 -23.11 6.32
C LYS A 213 -4.28 -23.81 5.94
N SER A 214 -3.18 -23.06 5.92
CA SER A 214 -1.86 -23.62 5.66
C SER A 214 -1.48 -24.69 6.69
N THR A 215 -0.89 -25.78 6.20
CA THR A 215 -0.36 -26.90 7.00
C THR A 215 1.17 -26.90 7.05
N LYS A 216 1.82 -25.87 6.49
CA LYS A 216 3.28 -25.79 6.29
C LYS A 216 4.11 -25.44 7.51
N CYS A 217 3.49 -25.28 8.69
CA CYS A 217 4.24 -25.15 9.93
C CYS A 217 3.77 -26.18 10.96
N VAL A 218 4.66 -27.10 11.31
CA VAL A 218 4.38 -28.25 12.16
C VAL A 218 4.93 -28.01 13.56
N LYS A 219 4.06 -28.06 14.56
CA LYS A 219 4.45 -28.12 15.98
C LYS A 219 4.81 -29.57 16.30
N ASN A 220 6.10 -29.88 16.26
CA ASN A 220 6.64 -31.18 16.70
C ASN A 220 6.93 -31.17 18.19
#